data_AF-A0A7W5FW50-F1
#
_entry.id   AF-A0A7W5FW50-F1
#
_cell.length_a   1.000
_cell.length_b   1.000
_cell.length_c   1.000
_cell.angle_alpha   90.00
_cell.angle_beta   90.00
_cell.angle_gamma   90.00
#
_symmetry.space_group_name_H-M   'P 1'
#
loop_
_entity.id
_entity.type
_entity.pdbx_description
1 polymer ?
#
loop_
_entity_poly.entity_id
_entity_poly.type
_entity_poly.pdbx_seq_one_letter_code
_entity_poly.pdbx_strand_id
1 'polypeptide(L)'
;MKKSTQLLEHISALMDGELADADRELALAALTGDEGRAAWHAYHLIGDQLRAAADREEGAGAALAARLRLRRAVAAEVGSAPPFEDDGATPAATIP
;
A
#
# COMPACT_ATOMS: atom_id res chain seq x y z
N MET A 1 8.25 30.88 24.99
CA MET A 1 8.74 30.25 23.74
C MET A 1 7.53 29.94 22.87
N LYS A 2 7.25 30.74 21.84
CA LYS A 2 6.12 30.57 20.89
C LYS A 2 6.59 30.51 19.42
N LYS A 3 7.89 30.73 19.19
CA LYS A 3 8.49 30.88 17.85
C LYS A 3 8.63 29.54 17.12
N SER A 4 8.97 28.44 17.80
CA SER A 4 9.11 27.12 17.15
C SER A 4 7.78 26.56 16.62
N THR A 5 6.66 26.74 17.32
CA THR A 5 5.36 26.25 16.82
C THR A 5 4.92 26.97 15.55
N GLN A 6 5.03 28.29 15.52
CA GLN A 6 4.65 29.06 14.34
C GLN A 6 5.58 28.78 13.13
N LEU A 7 6.86 28.50 13.41
CA LEU A 7 7.83 28.04 12.42
C LEU A 7 7.39 26.71 11.79
N LEU A 8 6.99 25.74 12.61
CA LEU A 8 6.51 24.43 12.14
C LEU A 8 5.22 24.56 11.32
N GLU A 9 4.31 25.44 11.71
CA GLU A 9 3.08 25.73 10.97
C GLU A 9 3.37 26.32 9.58
N HIS A 10 4.29 27.29 9.48
CA HIS A 10 4.70 27.84 8.18
C HIS A 10 5.36 26.79 7.29
N ILE A 11 6.18 25.92 7.87
CA ILE A 11 6.81 24.81 7.15
C ILE A 11 5.76 23.80 6.67
N SER A 12 4.74 23.51 7.47
CA SER A 12 3.62 22.65 7.06
C SER A 12 2.82 23.30 5.92
N ALA A 13 2.42 24.56 6.05
CA ALA A 13 1.68 25.27 5.02
C ALA A 13 2.47 25.38 3.70
N LEU A 14 3.80 25.54 3.79
CA LEU A 14 4.68 25.53 2.62
C LEU A 14 4.69 24.17 1.92
N MET A 15 4.69 23.07 2.68
CA MET A 15 4.63 21.71 2.16
C MET A 15 3.33 21.40 1.44
N ASP A 16 2.21 21.87 2.01
CA ASP A 16 0.86 21.64 1.46
C ASP A 16 0.51 22.61 0.32
N GLY A 17 1.36 23.61 0.05
CA GLY A 17 1.12 24.66 -0.94
C GLY A 17 0.06 25.69 -0.53
N GLU A 18 -0.32 25.68 0.75
CA GLU A 18 -1.33 26.56 1.34
C GLU A 18 -0.74 27.87 1.93
N LEU A 19 0.58 28.04 1.84
CA LEU A 19 1.25 29.23 2.35
C LEU A 19 0.93 30.46 1.48
N ALA A 20 0.49 31.54 2.11
CA ALA A 20 0.30 32.82 1.44
C ALA A 20 1.63 33.34 0.84
N ASP A 21 1.57 33.94 -0.35
CA ASP A 21 2.78 34.46 -1.02
C ASP A 21 3.56 35.47 -0.16
N ALA A 22 2.86 36.25 0.68
CA ALA A 22 3.47 37.21 1.60
C ALA A 22 4.34 36.55 2.70
N ASP A 23 4.04 35.30 3.06
CA ASP A 23 4.74 34.57 4.13
C ASP A 23 5.84 33.64 3.58
N ARG A 24 5.96 33.54 2.25
CA ARG A 24 6.85 32.61 1.56
C ARG A 24 8.33 32.91 1.81
N GLU A 25 8.73 34.18 1.76
CA GLU A 25 10.11 34.57 2.05
C GLU A 25 10.49 34.29 3.50
N LEU A 26 9.55 34.49 4.43
CA LEU A 26 9.75 34.21 5.85
C LEU A 26 9.94 32.71 6.10
N ALA A 27 9.10 31.86 5.47
CA ALA A 27 9.23 30.41 5.54
C ALA A 27 10.54 29.90 4.93
N LEU A 28 10.98 30.47 3.81
CA LEU A 28 12.28 30.15 3.20
C LEU A 28 13.45 30.57 4.08
N ALA A 29 13.40 31.75 4.70
CA ALA A 29 14.41 32.18 5.67
C ALA A 29 14.46 31.22 6.88
N ALA A 30 13.30 30.77 7.35
CA ALA A 30 13.16 29.79 8.41
C ALA A 30 13.82 28.43 8.08
N LEU A 31 13.73 27.98 6.83
CA LEU A 31 14.38 26.75 6.34
C LEU A 31 15.92 26.84 6.31
N THR A 32 16.50 28.04 6.39
CA THR A 32 17.96 28.18 6.48
C THR A 32 18.53 27.83 7.86
N GLY A 33 17.70 27.68 8.89
CA GLY A 33 18.11 27.19 10.21
C GLY A 33 18.16 25.65 10.30
N ASP A 34 18.98 25.12 11.21
CA ASP A 34 19.08 23.67 11.44
C ASP A 34 17.74 23.05 11.87
N GLU A 35 16.99 23.73 12.73
CA GLU A 35 15.66 23.31 13.18
C GLU A 35 14.66 23.26 12.01
N GLY A 36 14.68 24.27 11.14
CA GLY A 36 13.82 24.34 9.96
C GLY A 36 14.12 23.22 8.95
N ARG A 37 15.41 22.95 8.67
CA ARG A 37 15.82 21.81 7.82
C ARG A 37 15.41 20.47 8.41
N ALA A 38 15.57 20.29 9.72
CA ALA A 38 15.19 19.05 10.40
C ALA A 38 13.68 18.82 10.31
N ALA A 39 12.87 19.85 10.53
CA ALA A 39 11.41 19.79 10.40
C ALA A 39 10.98 19.48 8.96
N TRP A 40 11.57 20.17 7.98
CA TRP A 40 11.32 19.93 6.56
C TRP A 40 11.58 18.49 6.16
N HIS A 41 12.75 17.95 6.55
CA HIS A 41 13.11 16.57 6.25
C HIS A 41 12.17 15.56 6.93
N ALA A 42 11.79 15.79 8.18
CA ALA A 42 10.87 14.92 8.91
C ALA A 42 9.48 14.87 8.25
N TYR A 43 8.92 16.03 7.86
CA TYR A 43 7.61 16.08 7.21
C TYR A 43 7.62 15.46 5.81
N HIS A 44 8.68 15.68 5.04
CA HIS A 44 8.86 14.98 3.76
C HIS A 44 8.92 13.47 3.93
N LEU A 45 9.73 12.98 4.87
CA LEU A 45 9.86 11.54 5.14
C LEU A 45 8.52 10.91 5.52
N ILE A 46 7.76 11.55 6.42
CA ILE A 46 6.43 11.08 6.82
C ILE A 46 5.50 11.04 5.59
N GLY A 47 5.47 12.12 4.80
CA GLY A 47 4.65 12.19 3.59
C GLY A 47 5.01 11.10 2.57
N ASP A 48 6.30 10.83 2.38
CA ASP A 48 6.78 9.79 1.47
C ASP A 48 6.38 8.40 1.94
N GLN A 49 6.43 8.12 3.26
CA GLN A 49 5.96 6.85 3.79
C GLN A 49 4.44 6.67 3.65
N LEU A 50 3.66 7.72 3.88
CA LEU A 50 2.21 7.68 3.70
C LEU A 50 1.81 7.43 2.23
N ARG A 51 2.46 8.11 1.28
CA ARG A 51 2.23 7.88 -0.16
C ARG A 51 2.68 6.49 -0.60
N ALA A 52 3.86 6.04 -0.17
CA ALA A 52 4.34 4.70 -0.48
C ALA A 52 3.47 3.59 0.13
N ALA A 53 2.80 3.85 1.25
CA ALA A 53 1.79 2.94 1.80
C ALA A 53 0.53 2.91 0.92
N ALA A 54 0.01 4.08 0.52
CA ALA A 54 -1.16 4.19 -0.36
C ALA A 54 -0.94 3.50 -1.72
N ASP A 55 0.24 3.69 -2.34
CA ASP A 55 0.58 3.06 -3.62
C ASP A 55 0.60 1.52 -3.51
N ARG A 56 1.07 0.97 -2.37
CA ARG A 56 1.06 -0.48 -2.11
C ARG A 56 -0.35 -1.02 -1.92
N GLU A 57 -1.24 -0.27 -1.29
CA GLU A 57 -2.64 -0.66 -1.11
C GLU A 57 -3.40 -0.70 -2.45
N GLU A 58 -3.14 0.25 -3.35
CA GLU A 58 -3.75 0.28 -4.68
C GLU A 58 -3.38 -0.97 -5.51
N GLY A 59 -2.13 -1.44 -5.41
CA GLY A 59 -1.68 -2.70 -6.02
C GLY A 59 -2.22 -3.96 -5.33
N ALA A 60 -2.48 -3.91 -4.01
CA ALA A 60 -2.93 -5.06 -3.24
C ALA A 60 -4.34 -5.53 -3.65
N GLY A 61 -5.25 -4.60 -3.95
CA GLY A 61 -6.60 -4.90 -4.43
C GLY A 61 -6.58 -5.65 -5.77
N ALA A 62 -5.77 -5.19 -6.72
CA ALA A 62 -5.60 -5.84 -8.02
C ALA A 62 -5.01 -7.26 -7.88
N ALA A 63 -3.98 -7.42 -7.04
CA ALA A 63 -3.35 -8.72 -6.78
C ALA A 63 -4.32 -9.72 -6.11
N LEU A 64 -5.13 -9.25 -5.14
CA LEU A 64 -6.16 -10.08 -4.51
C LEU A 64 -7.23 -10.49 -5.52
N ALA A 65 -7.73 -9.57 -6.34
CA ALA A 65 -8.71 -9.86 -7.36
C ALA A 65 -8.18 -10.89 -8.39
N ALA A 66 -6.91 -10.80 -8.79
CA ALA A 66 -6.26 -11.79 -9.66
C ALA A 66 -6.22 -13.18 -9.01
N ARG A 67 -5.80 -13.28 -7.73
CA ARG A 67 -5.78 -14.55 -6.98
C ARG A 67 -7.18 -15.17 -6.85
N LEU A 68 -8.21 -14.36 -6.61
CA LEU A 68 -9.61 -14.82 -6.54
C LEU A 68 -10.10 -15.38 -7.88
N ARG A 69 -9.74 -14.75 -9.01
CA ARG A 69 -10.07 -15.25 -10.36
C ARG A 69 -9.39 -16.59 -10.62
N LEU A 70 -8.11 -16.72 -10.29
CA LEU A 70 -7.37 -17.98 -10.44
C LEU A 70 -7.99 -19.10 -9.59
N ARG A 71 -8.31 -18.83 -8.32
CA ARG A 71 -8.96 -19.80 -7.44
C ARG A 71 -10.31 -20.28 -7.98
N ARG A 72 -11.11 -19.39 -8.57
CA ARG A 72 -12.38 -19.76 -9.22
C ARG A 72 -12.16 -20.64 -10.45
N ALA A 73 -11.19 -20.31 -11.30
CA ALA A 73 -10.86 -21.12 -12.48
C ALA A 73 -10.43 -22.54 -12.09
N VAL A 74 -9.53 -22.67 -11.11
CA VAL A 74 -9.08 -23.99 -10.61
C VAL A 74 -10.26 -24.78 -10.01
N ALA A 75 -11.15 -24.13 -9.25
CA ALA A 75 -12.33 -24.79 -8.70
C ALA A 75 -13.31 -25.27 -9.78
N ALA A 76 -13.42 -24.55 -10.91
CA ALA A 76 -14.23 -24.96 -12.05
C ALA A 76 -13.66 -26.19 -12.78
N GLU A 77 -12.33 -26.24 -12.96
CA GLU A 77 -11.64 -27.40 -13.56
C GLU A 77 -11.79 -28.67 -12.69
N VAL A 78 -11.62 -28.54 -11.36
CA VAL A 78 -11.75 -29.68 -10.43
C VAL A 78 -13.19 -30.19 -10.35
N GLY A 79 -14.19 -29.31 -10.50
CA GLY A 79 -15.60 -29.69 -10.58
C GLY A 79 -16.04 -30.31 -11.91
N SER A 80 -15.18 -30.23 -12.95
CA SER A 80 -15.46 -30.74 -14.30
C SER A 80 -14.79 -32.08 -14.61
N ALA A 81 -14.06 -32.67 -13.65
CA ALA A 81 -13.48 -34.00 -13.84
C ALA A 81 -14.61 -35.03 -14.04
N PRO A 82 -14.63 -35.79 -15.15
CA PRO A 82 -15.64 -36.82 -15.34
C PRO A 82 -15.55 -37.83 -14.19
N PRO A 83 -16.69 -38.43 -13.76
CA PRO A 83 -16.64 -39.51 -12.79
C PRO A 83 -15.70 -40.59 -13.34
N PHE A 84 -14.69 -40.95 -12.56
CA PHE A 84 -13.90 -42.15 -12.84
C PHE A 84 -14.89 -43.32 -12.90
N GLU A 85 -15.06 -43.89 -14.09
CA GLU A 85 -15.75 -45.16 -14.24
C GLU A 85 -14.91 -46.22 -13.52
N ASP A 86 -15.38 -46.63 -12.34
CA ASP A 86 -14.86 -47.77 -11.61
C ASP A 86 -15.23 -49.03 -12.41
N ASP A 87 -14.35 -49.43 -13.32
CA ASP A 87 -14.49 -50.63 -14.13
C ASP A 87 -14.26 -51.83 -13.20
N GLY A 88 -15.36 -52.25 -12.55
CA GLY A 88 -15.40 -53.26 -11.50
C GLY A 88 -14.89 -54.62 -11.97
N ALA A 89 -13.58 -54.81 -11.94
CA ALA A 89 -12.93 -56.11 -12.06
C ALA A 89 -12.75 -56.70 -10.66
N THR A 90 -13.78 -57.37 -10.15
CA THR A 90 -13.66 -58.22 -8.95
C THR A 90 -12.78 -59.44 -9.28
N PRO A 91 -11.59 -59.63 -8.69
CA PRO A 91 -10.88 -60.88 -8.86
C PRO A 91 -11.55 -61.94 -7.99
N ALA A 92 -12.23 -62.90 -8.62
CA ALA A 92 -12.71 -64.11 -7.97
C ALA A 92 -11.52 -64.95 -7.50
N ALA A 93 -11.13 -64.82 -6.23
CA ALA A 93 -10.20 -65.74 -5.59
C ALA A 93 -10.96 -67.00 -5.13
N THR A 94 -10.92 -68.04 -5.97
CA THR A 94 -11.19 -69.42 -5.57
C THR A 94 -10.08 -69.87 -4.61
N ILE A 95 -10.45 -70.24 -3.39
CA ILE A 95 -9.55 -70.87 -2.40
C ILE A 95 -9.78 -72.40 -2.47
N PRO A 96 -8.73 -73.24 -2.51
CA PRO A 96 -8.85 -74.70 -2.46
C PRO A 96 -9.21 -75.24 -1.06
#